data_AF-A0A957RGM3-F1
#
_entry.id   AF-A0A957RGM3-F1
#
_cell.length_a   1.000
_cell.length_b   1.000
_cell.length_c   1.000
_cell.angle_alpha   90.00
_cell.angle_beta   90.00
_cell.angle_gamma   90.00
#
_symmetry.space_group_name_H-M   'P 1'
#
loop_
_entity.id
_entity.type
_entity.pdbx_description
1 polymer ?
#
loop_
_entity_poly.entity_id
_entity_poly.type
_entity_poly.pdbx_seq_one_letter_code
_entity_poly.pdbx_strand_id
1 'polypeptide(L)'
;MEIIFILIVMGLLLILLFLLAALGVRIVSPYEKGVVERLGRYQRTAQPGLHIIIPFVDTMRKVDMREQVVDVQPQEVITKDNVVVTVDAIVYYEATDPV
;
A
#
# COMPACT_ATOMS: atom_id res chain seq x y z
N MET A 1 38.45 2.61 30.21
CA MET A 1 37.34 3.57 29.96
C MET A 1 37.04 3.68 28.46
N GLU A 2 38.04 3.91 27.60
CA GLU A 2 37.84 4.06 26.14
C GLU A 2 37.29 2.79 25.45
N ILE A 3 37.80 1.60 25.77
CA ILE A 3 37.32 0.34 25.16
C ILE A 3 35.85 0.06 25.53
N ILE A 4 35.48 0.32 26.79
CA ILE A 4 34.10 0.15 27.27
C ILE A 4 33.18 1.13 26.53
N PHE A 5 33.63 2.38 26.33
CA PHE A 5 32.89 3.37 25.56
C PHE A 5 32.69 2.92 24.10
N ILE A 6 33.73 2.41 23.43
CA ILE A 6 33.64 1.89 22.05
C ILE A 6 32.65 0.73 21.97
N LEU A 7 32.68 -0.22 22.92
CA LEU A 7 31.76 -1.35 22.96
C LEU A 7 30.31 -0.89 23.15
N ILE A 8 30.07 0.09 24.02
CA ILE A 8 28.72 0.66 24.24
C ILE A 8 28.21 1.34 22.97
N VAL A 9 29.02 2.17 22.31
CA VAL A 9 28.65 2.86 21.06
C VAL A 9 28.36 1.86 19.95
N MET A 10 29.20 0.83 19.81
CA MET A 10 29.01 -0.22 18.81
C MET A 10 27.75 -1.05 19.07
N GLY A 11 27.46 -1.37 20.34
CA GLY A 11 26.22 -2.03 20.74
C GLY A 11 24.98 -1.21 20.40
N LEU A 12 25.00 0.10 20.69
CA LEU A 12 23.93 1.03 20.33
C LEU A 12 23.70 1.12 18.81
N LEU A 13 24.78 1.18 18.03
CA LEU A 13 24.71 1.23 16.57
C LEU A 13 24.07 -0.04 16.00
N LEU A 14 24.43 -1.21 16.52
CA LEU A 14 23.82 -2.49 16.11
C LEU A 14 22.34 -2.56 16.44
N ILE A 15 21.94 -2.09 17.63
CA ILE A 15 20.53 -2.03 18.03
C ILE A 15 19.75 -1.10 17.11
N LEU A 16 20.31 0.07 16.79
CA LEU A 16 19.69 1.02 15.88
C LEU A 16 19.51 0.44 14.47
N LEU A 17 20.54 -0.21 13.94
CA LEU A 17 20.49 -0.86 12.62
C LEU A 17 19.41 -1.96 12.59
N PHE A 18 19.33 -2.77 13.65
CA PHE A 18 18.33 -3.82 13.77
C PHE A 18 16.90 -3.25 13.80
N LEU A 19 16.68 -2.18 14.57
CA LEU A 19 15.38 -1.50 14.62
C LEU A 19 14.95 -0.95 13.26
N LEU A 20 15.87 -0.31 12.52
CA LEU A 20 15.60 0.20 11.19
C LEU A 20 15.26 -0.92 10.20
N ALA A 21 15.99 -2.03 10.25
CA ALA A 21 15.72 -3.19 9.41
C ALA A 21 14.34 -3.80 9.73
N ALA A 22 14.01 -3.96 11.01
CA ALA A 22 12.72 -4.49 11.46
C ALA A 22 11.54 -3.60 11.02
N LEU A 23 11.70 -2.28 11.08
CA LEU A 23 10.68 -1.32 10.66
C LEU A 23 10.43 -1.34 9.14
N GLY A 24 11.44 -1.74 8.37
CA GLY A 24 11.38 -1.86 6.92
C GLY A 24 10.69 -3.12 6.40
N VAL A 25 10.39 -4.09 7.27
CA VAL A 25 9.78 -5.36 6.84
C VAL A 25 8.30 -5.17 6.52
N ARG A 26 7.92 -5.45 5.27
CA ARG A 26 6.54 -5.44 4.79
C ARG A 26 6.21 -6.78 4.13
N ILE A 27 5.04 -7.33 4.45
CA ILE A 27 4.53 -8.56 3.86
C ILE A 27 3.36 -8.21 2.95
N VAL A 28 3.44 -8.59 1.67
CA VAL A 28 2.39 -8.41 0.67
C VAL A 28 1.60 -9.71 0.54
N SER A 29 0.28 -9.64 0.62
CA SER A 29 -0.59 -10.81 0.54
C SER A 29 -0.67 -11.36 -0.89
N PRO A 30 -1.01 -12.64 -1.11
CA PRO A 30 -1.13 -13.24 -2.45
C PRO A 30 -2.09 -12.54 -3.41
N TYR A 31 -3.14 -11.93 -2.88
CA TYR A 31 -4.17 -11.21 -3.64
C TYR A 31 -3.88 -9.70 -3.76
N GLU A 32 -2.77 -9.23 -3.20
CA GLU A 32 -2.37 -7.83 -3.24
C GLU A 32 -1.11 -7.66 -4.09
N LYS A 33 -0.94 -6.47 -4.67
CA LYS A 33 0.35 -5.99 -5.17
C LYS A 33 0.76 -4.74 -4.40
N GLY A 34 2.03 -4.66 -4.02
CA GLY A 34 2.57 -3.52 -3.28
C GLY A 34 3.23 -2.51 -4.20
N VAL A 35 2.66 -1.33 -4.41
CA VAL A 35 3.32 -0.23 -5.13
C VAL A 35 4.31 0.44 -4.19
N VAL A 36 5.60 0.39 -4.55
CA VAL A 36 6.67 1.03 -3.78
C VAL A 36 6.99 2.38 -4.39
N GLU A 37 6.79 3.42 -3.59
CA GLU A 37 7.07 4.81 -3.88
C GLU A 37 8.30 5.25 -3.08
N ARG A 38 9.23 5.96 -3.71
CA ARG A 38 10.38 6.60 -3.06
C ARG A 38 10.23 8.11 -3.18
N LEU A 39 10.11 8.80 -2.04
CA LEU A 39 9.94 10.26 -2.02
C LEU A 39 8.84 10.77 -2.99
N GLY A 40 7.74 10.03 -3.07
CA GLY A 40 6.59 10.36 -3.95
C GLY A 40 6.75 9.97 -5.42
N ARG A 41 7.81 9.25 -5.81
CA ARG A 41 7.97 8.71 -7.17
C ARG A 41 7.83 7.20 -7.17
N TYR A 42 7.17 6.65 -8.18
CA TYR A 42 7.13 5.20 -8.39
C TYR A 42 8.54 4.65 -8.57
N GLN A 43 8.85 3.56 -7.86
CA GLN A 43 10.11 2.84 -7.98
C GLN A 43 9.91 1.44 -8.54
N ARG A 44 8.98 0.67 -7.97
CA ARG A 44 8.72 -0.73 -8.36
C ARG A 44 7.40 -1.25 -7.80
N THR A 45 6.90 -2.31 -8.41
CA THR A 45 5.79 -3.12 -7.88
C THR A 45 6.32 -4.37 -7.18
N ALA A 46 5.99 -4.51 -5.90
CA ALA A 46 6.25 -5.66 -5.06
C ALA A 46 5.19 -6.75 -5.28
N GLN A 47 5.65 -7.91 -5.71
CA GLN A 47 4.84 -9.13 -5.81
C GLN A 47 4.52 -9.71 -4.42
N PRO A 48 3.58 -10.65 -4.30
CA PRO A 48 3.29 -11.31 -3.03
C PRO A 48 4.55 -11.88 -2.35
N GLY A 49 4.63 -11.72 -1.03
CA GLY A 49 5.76 -12.20 -0.22
C GLY A 49 6.39 -11.13 0.67
N LEU A 50 7.57 -11.45 1.18
CA LEU A 50 8.33 -10.60 2.08
C LEU A 50 9.17 -9.58 1.30
N HIS A 51 9.00 -8.30 1.61
CA HIS A 51 9.78 -7.22 1.03
C HIS A 51 10.34 -6.33 2.14
N ILE A 52 11.56 -5.86 1.91
CA ILE A 52 12.20 -4.87 2.77
C ILE A 52 12.16 -3.53 2.03
N ILE A 53 11.62 -2.52 2.69
CA ILE A 53 11.63 -1.13 2.25
C ILE A 53 12.49 -0.30 3.20
N ILE A 54 13.06 0.79 2.69
CA ILE A 54 13.80 1.71 3.56
C ILE A 54 12.74 2.54 4.32
N PRO A 55 12.61 2.37 5.65
CA PRO A 55 11.63 3.14 6.39
C PRO A 55 11.91 4.64 6.24
N PHE A 56 10.86 5.46 6.28
CA PHE A 56 10.87 6.92 6.10
C PHE A 56 11.14 7.44 4.69
N VAL A 57 11.91 6.71 3.87
CA VAL A 57 12.22 7.11 2.48
C VAL A 57 11.27 6.47 1.48
N ASP A 58 11.01 5.18 1.68
CA ASP A 58 10.15 4.37 0.83
C ASP A 58 8.78 4.18 1.51
N THR A 59 7.72 4.29 0.73
CA THR A 59 6.35 4.00 1.14
C THR A 59 5.81 2.88 0.27
N MET A 60 5.13 1.90 0.87
CA MET A 60 4.49 0.81 0.14
C MET A 60 2.98 0.94 0.30
N ARG A 61 2.26 1.10 -0.81
CA ARG A 61 0.80 1.04 -0.87
C ARG A 61 0.38 -0.32 -1.41
N LYS A 62 -0.53 -0.99 -0.72
CA LYS A 62 -1.05 -2.28 -1.17
C LYS A 62 -2.33 -2.06 -1.95
N VAL A 63 -2.42 -2.65 -3.14
CA VAL A 63 -3.60 -2.61 -3.99
C VAL A 63 -4.15 -4.02 -4.05
N ASP A 64 -5.42 -4.18 -3.69
CA ASP A 64 -6.13 -5.45 -3.85
C ASP A 64 -6.41 -5.67 -5.33
N MET A 65 -5.96 -6.82 -5.83
CA MET A 65 -6.11 -7.22 -7.23
C MET A 65 -7.38 -8.03 -7.47
N ARG A 66 -8.28 -8.14 -6.48
CA ARG A 66 -9.56 -8.84 -6.61
C ARG A 66 -10.66 -7.90 -7.09
N GLU A 67 -11.72 -8.48 -7.63
CA GLU A 67 -12.95 -7.78 -7.94
C GLU A 67 -13.55 -7.15 -6.67
N GLN A 68 -13.85 -5.87 -6.77
CA GLN A 68 -14.47 -5.07 -5.72
C GLN A 68 -15.84 -4.59 -6.20
N VAL A 69 -16.74 -4.50 -5.24
CA VAL A 69 -18.13 -4.09 -5.47
C VAL A 69 -18.31 -2.70 -4.87
N VAL A 70 -18.74 -1.76 -5.70
CA VAL A 70 -19.14 -0.42 -5.25
C VAL A 70 -20.61 -0.20 -5.54
N ASP A 71 -21.32 0.17 -4.49
CA ASP A 71 -22.74 0.53 -4.52
C ASP A 71 -22.88 1.99 -4.99
N VAL A 72 -23.66 2.21 -6.04
CA VAL A 72 -23.99 3.54 -6.54
C VAL A 72 -25.31 3.97 -5.93
N GLN A 73 -25.27 5.06 -5.17
CA GLN A 73 -26.46 5.58 -4.51
C GLN A 73 -27.59 5.85 -5.53
N PRO A 74 -28.85 5.54 -5.19
CA PRO A 74 -29.99 5.76 -6.07
C PRO A 74 -30.11 7.23 -6.50
N GLN A 75 -30.29 7.47 -7.80
CA GLN A 75 -30.45 8.81 -8.37
C GLN A 75 -31.77 8.92 -9.14
N GLU A 76 -32.47 10.04 -8.94
CA GLU A 76 -33.66 10.37 -9.73
C GLU A 76 -33.25 11.03 -11.05
N VAL A 77 -33.68 10.44 -12.16
CA VAL A 77 -33.39 10.91 -13.52
C VAL A 77 -34.67 11.02 -14.33
N ILE A 78 -34.70 11.97 -15.26
CA ILE A 78 -35.81 12.16 -16.20
C ILE A 78 -35.48 11.38 -17.47
N THR A 79 -36.33 10.42 -17.85
CA THR A 79 -36.18 9.66 -19.08
C THR A 79 -36.49 10.53 -20.32
N LYS A 80 -36.13 10.05 -21.51
CA LYS A 80 -36.45 10.73 -22.78
C LYS A 80 -37.95 10.96 -22.97
N ASP A 81 -38.78 10.11 -22.36
CA ASP A 81 -40.24 10.19 -22.41
C ASP A 81 -40.81 11.14 -21.34
N ASN A 82 -39.96 11.93 -20.68
CA ASN A 82 -40.34 12.92 -19.68
C ASN A 82 -41.01 12.30 -18.43
N VAL A 83 -40.51 11.13 -18.00
CA VAL A 83 -40.94 10.44 -16.78
C VAL A 83 -39.80 10.43 -15.77
N VAL A 84 -40.10 10.70 -14.50
CA VAL A 84 -39.14 10.60 -13.40
C VAL A 84 -39.02 9.15 -12.96
N VAL A 85 -37.80 8.63 -12.94
CA VAL A 85 -37.49 7.28 -12.44
C VAL A 85 -36.29 7.35 -11.50
N THR A 86 -36.29 6.51 -10.47
CA THR A 86 -35.13 6.31 -9.60
C THR A 86 -34.34 5.11 -10.11
N VAL A 87 -33.05 5.28 -10.35
CA VAL A 87 -32.15 4.21 -10.81
C VAL A 87 -31.02 4.04 -9.81
N ASP A 88 -30.76 2.80 -9.44
CA ASP A 88 -29.59 2.35 -8.68
C ASP A 88 -28.73 1.41 -9.53
N ALA A 89 -27.47 1.23 -9.14
CA ALA A 89 -26.53 0.38 -9.86
C ALA A 89 -25.43 -0.16 -8.93
N ILE A 90 -24.85 -1.29 -9.34
CA ILE A 90 -23.67 -1.88 -8.69
C ILE A 90 -22.55 -1.93 -9.72
N VAL A 91 -21.38 -1.40 -9.36
CA VAL A 91 -20.18 -1.41 -10.20
C VAL A 91 -19.22 -2.47 -9.67
N TYR A 92 -18.94 -3.45 -10.52
CA TYR A 92 -17.89 -4.44 -10.30
C TYR A 92 -16.64 -3.97 -11.05
N TYR A 93 -15.52 -3.86 -10.35
CA TYR A 93 -14.24 -3.50 -10.95
C TYR A 93 -13.08 -4.25 -10.31
N GLU A 94 -12.03 -4.48 -11.08
CA GLU A 94 -10.79 -5.09 -10.64
C GLU A 94 -9.62 -4.24 -11.15
N ALA A 95 -8.61 -4.03 -10.31
CA ALA A 95 -7.40 -3.35 -10.73
C ALA A 95 -6.60 -4.22 -11.72
N THR A 96 -6.43 -3.78 -12.97
CA THR A 96 -5.65 -4.52 -13.99
C THR A 96 -4.14 -4.33 -13.81
N ASP A 97 -3.72 -3.08 -13.58
CA ASP A 97 -2.32 -2.72 -13.31
C ASP A 97 -2.29 -1.74 -12.12
N PRO A 98 -1.50 -2.01 -11.06
CA PRO A 98 -1.42 -1.11 -9.92
C PRO A 98 -0.54 0.14 -10.14
N VAL A 99 0.01 0.37 -11.35
CA VAL A 99 0.92 1.48 -11.69
C VAL A 99 0.29 2.47 -12.65
#